data_AF-A0ABD5T0Z4-F1
#
_entry.id   AF-A0ABD5T0Z4-F1
#
_cell.length_a   1.000
_cell.length_b   1.000
_cell.length_c   1.000
_cell.angle_alpha   90.00
_cell.angle_beta   90.00
_cell.angle_gamma   90.00
#
_symmetry.space_group_name_H-M   'P 1'
#
loop_
_entity.id
_entity.type
_entity.pdbx_description
1 polymer ?
#
loop_
_entity_poly.entity_id
_entity_poly.type
_entity_poly.pdbx_seq_one_letter_code
_entity_poly.pdbx_strand_id
1 'polypeptide(L)'
;MADVADDLRSGRIDLDAYVDELEERAAAVDPDIESLVAEDGRWERLRDEAAALAERYPDPADRPPLYGVPVGVKDIFHVEGLPTRAGSDLPPEVITGEEATAVTALRRA
;
A
#
# COMPACT_ATOMS: atom_id res chain seq x y z
N MET A 1 4.44 12.46 8.85
CA MET A 1 3.59 11.24 8.79
C MET A 1 2.26 11.50 9.48
N ALA A 2 2.23 11.96 10.74
CA ALA A 2 0.98 12.35 11.40
C ALA A 2 0.15 13.34 10.56
N ASP A 3 0.81 14.36 9.98
CA ASP A 3 0.13 15.38 9.18
C ASP A 3 -0.55 14.79 7.91
N VAL A 4 0.15 13.93 7.17
CA VAL A 4 -0.41 13.30 5.95
C VAL A 4 -1.57 12.36 6.30
N ALA A 5 -1.45 11.57 7.36
CA ALA A 5 -2.53 10.69 7.80
C ALA A 5 -3.78 11.47 8.19
N ASP A 6 -3.63 12.55 8.97
CA ASP A 6 -4.75 13.42 9.34
C ASP A 6 -5.32 14.18 8.14
N ASP A 7 -4.48 14.60 7.19
CA ASP A 7 -4.90 15.30 5.97
C ASP A 7 -5.69 14.38 5.03
N LEU A 8 -5.25 13.14 4.83
CA LEU A 8 -5.99 12.11 4.08
C LEU A 8 -7.31 11.76 4.78
N ARG A 9 -7.26 11.50 6.10
CA ARG A 9 -8.45 11.17 6.88
C ARG A 9 -9.49 12.29 6.83
N SER A 10 -9.05 13.55 6.96
CA SER A 10 -9.94 14.72 6.86
C SER A 10 -10.36 15.08 5.44
N GLY A 11 -9.78 14.48 4.40
CA GLY A 11 -10.04 14.80 3.00
C GLY A 11 -9.42 16.13 2.54
N ARG A 12 -8.43 16.65 3.26
CA ARG A 12 -7.62 17.81 2.84
C ARG A 12 -6.66 17.45 1.72
N ILE A 13 -6.18 16.21 1.70
CA ILE A 13 -5.50 15.60 0.57
C ILE A 13 -6.51 14.68 -0.13
N ASP A 14 -6.62 14.83 -1.45
CA ASP A 14 -7.38 13.93 -2.29
C ASP A 14 -6.61 12.60 -2.46
N LEU A 15 -7.29 11.48 -2.21
CA LEU A 15 -6.64 10.17 -2.15
C LEU A 15 -6.11 9.72 -3.52
N ASP A 16 -6.90 9.93 -4.58
CA ASP A 16 -6.51 9.54 -5.94
C ASP A 16 -5.32 10.37 -6.42
N ALA A 17 -5.37 11.69 -6.20
CA ALA A 17 -4.25 12.58 -6.51
C ALA A 17 -2.98 12.21 -5.71
N TYR A 18 -3.13 11.74 -4.47
CA TYR A 18 -1.99 11.31 -3.67
C TYR A 18 -1.38 10.00 -4.17
N VAL A 19 -2.19 9.05 -4.66
CA VAL A 19 -1.68 7.84 -5.33
C VAL A 19 -0.91 8.20 -6.58
N ASP A 20 -1.41 9.13 -7.40
CA ASP A 20 -0.70 9.61 -8.60
C ASP A 20 0.64 10.28 -8.26
N GLU A 21 0.70 11.11 -7.20
CA GLU A 21 1.95 11.71 -6.73
C GLU A 21 2.99 10.65 -6.30
N LEU A 22 2.54 9.58 -5.64
CA LEU A 22 3.40 8.49 -5.22
C LEU A 22 3.93 7.69 -6.41
N GLU A 23 3.13 7.49 -7.46
CA GLU A 23 3.56 6.87 -8.70
C GLU A 23 4.68 7.68 -9.37
N GLU A 24 4.46 8.99 -9.55
CA GLU A 24 5.45 9.89 -10.13
C GLU A 24 6.75 9.88 -9.32
N ARG A 25 6.64 9.96 -7.99
CA ARG A 25 7.80 9.94 -7.10
C ARG A 25 8.56 8.62 -7.17
N ALA A 26 7.87 7.50 -7.15
CA ALA A 26 8.49 6.19 -7.24
C ALA A 26 9.19 6.00 -8.59
N ALA A 27 8.56 6.41 -9.68
CA ALA A 27 9.15 6.36 -11.02
C ALA A 27 10.43 7.22 -11.13
N ALA A 28 10.48 8.35 -10.44
CA ALA A 28 11.63 9.25 -10.45
C ALA A 28 12.78 8.81 -9.53
N VAL A 29 12.50 8.06 -8.46
CA VAL A 29 13.47 7.83 -7.37
C VAL A 29 13.84 6.35 -7.20
N ASP A 30 12.88 5.44 -7.34
CA ASP A 30 13.12 4.02 -7.08
C ASP A 30 14.07 3.34 -8.09
N PRO A 31 14.26 3.78 -9.34
CA PRO A 31 15.29 3.22 -10.21
C PRO A 31 16.72 3.37 -9.66
N ASP A 32 16.98 4.36 -8.81
CA ASP A 32 18.30 4.59 -8.20
C ASP A 32 18.43 3.95 -6.82
N ILE A 33 17.34 3.87 -6.06
CA ILE A 33 17.34 3.32 -4.68
C ILE A 33 17.08 1.80 -4.68
N GLU A 34 16.34 1.30 -5.66
CA GLU A 34 15.92 -0.10 -5.80
C GLU A 34 15.24 -0.62 -4.51
N SER A 35 14.34 0.18 -3.94
CA SER A 35 13.70 -0.12 -2.65
C SER A 35 12.47 -1.01 -2.76
N LEU A 36 11.80 -1.00 -3.92
CA LEU A 36 10.57 -1.77 -4.15
C LEU A 36 10.87 -2.99 -5.03
N VAL A 37 10.34 -4.14 -4.61
CA VAL A 37 10.37 -5.34 -5.43
C VAL A 37 9.47 -5.15 -6.66
N ALA A 38 9.88 -5.63 -7.83
CA ALA A 38 9.06 -5.55 -9.04
C ALA A 38 7.69 -6.23 -8.85
N GLU A 39 6.66 -5.54 -9.32
CA GLU A 39 5.26 -5.89 -9.10
C GLU A 39 4.43 -5.39 -10.28
N ASP A 40 3.86 -6.32 -11.03
CA ASP A 40 3.02 -6.00 -12.18
C ASP A 40 1.70 -5.40 -11.71
N GLY A 41 1.29 -4.28 -12.33
CA GLY A 41 0.00 -3.65 -12.05
C GLY A 41 -0.11 -2.97 -10.68
N ARG A 42 1.02 -2.59 -10.06
CA ARG A 42 1.04 -1.96 -8.72
C ARG A 42 0.09 -0.79 -8.62
N TRP A 43 0.20 0.15 -9.56
CA TRP A 43 -0.50 1.43 -9.46
C TRP A 43 -1.97 1.29 -9.81
N GLU A 44 -2.32 0.39 -10.72
CA GLU A 44 -3.71 -0.03 -10.98
C GLU A 44 -4.33 -0.64 -9.72
N ARG A 45 -3.64 -1.59 -9.05
CA ARG A 45 -4.15 -2.15 -7.80
C ARG A 45 -4.32 -1.08 -6.71
N LEU A 46 -3.36 -0.17 -6.55
CA LEU A 46 -3.45 0.88 -5.54
C LEU A 46 -4.61 1.84 -5.80
N ARG A 47 -4.91 2.17 -7.07
CA ARG A 47 -6.10 2.97 -7.43
C ARG A 47 -7.40 2.21 -7.15
N ASP A 48 -7.46 0.91 -7.45
CA ASP A 48 -8.62 0.08 -7.13
C ASP A 48 -8.84 -0.01 -5.60
N GLU A 49 -7.77 -0.18 -4.82
CA GLU A 49 -7.81 -0.19 -3.35
C GLU A 49 -8.25 1.18 -2.80
N ALA A 50 -7.77 2.28 -3.38
CA ALA A 50 -8.17 3.65 -3.00
C ALA A 50 -9.66 3.90 -3.26
N ALA A 51 -10.16 3.53 -4.45
CA ALA A 51 -11.57 3.65 -4.80
C ALA A 51 -12.46 2.82 -3.86
N ALA A 52 -12.10 1.56 -3.62
CA ALA A 52 -12.83 0.69 -2.69
C ALA A 52 -12.82 1.23 -1.25
N LEU A 53 -11.71 1.84 -0.82
CA LEU A 53 -11.58 2.47 0.49
C LEU A 53 -12.48 3.72 0.62
N ALA A 54 -12.55 4.54 -0.43
CA ALA A 54 -13.44 5.71 -0.49
C ALA A 54 -14.93 5.31 -0.47
N GLU A 55 -15.30 4.26 -1.20
CA GLU A 55 -16.66 3.69 -1.17
C GLU A 55 -17.02 3.14 0.22
N ARG A 56 -16.05 2.52 0.90
CA ARG A 56 -16.25 1.95 2.25
C ARG A 56 -16.41 3.01 3.34
N TYR A 57 -15.73 4.15 3.20
CA TYR A 57 -15.76 5.25 4.18
C TYR A 57 -16.10 6.61 3.54
N PRO A 58 -17.36 6.79 3.10
CA PRO A 58 -17.79 8.01 2.45
C PRO A 58 -17.83 9.22 3.40
N ASP A 59 -18.06 9.00 4.70
CA ASP A 59 -18.01 10.04 5.73
C ASP A 59 -16.61 10.13 6.35
N PRO A 60 -15.94 11.29 6.28
CA PRO A 60 -14.66 11.51 6.96
C PRO A 60 -14.65 11.21 8.46
N ALA A 61 -15.79 11.32 9.15
CA ALA A 61 -15.88 11.04 10.57
C ALA A 61 -15.70 9.55 10.92
N ASP A 62 -16.00 8.64 9.98
CA ASP A 62 -15.93 7.19 10.17
C ASP A 62 -14.60 6.58 9.67
N ARG A 63 -13.74 7.39 9.05
CA ARG A 63 -12.47 6.93 8.48
C ARG A 63 -11.50 6.49 9.60
N PRO A 64 -10.86 5.33 9.46
CA PRO A 64 -9.95 4.81 10.48
C PRO A 64 -8.62 5.60 10.54
N PRO A 65 -7.83 5.46 11.61
CA PRO A 65 -6.60 6.24 11.82
C PRO A 65 -5.58 6.27 10.67
N LEU A 66 -5.45 5.20 9.88
CA LEU A 66 -4.54 5.09 8.73
C LEU A 66 -5.26 5.12 7.38
N TYR A 67 -6.47 5.69 7.33
CA TYR A 67 -7.21 5.86 6.07
C TYR A 67 -6.34 6.49 4.97
N GLY A 68 -6.17 5.74 3.87
CA GLY A 68 -5.45 6.19 2.67
C GLY A 68 -3.93 6.25 2.81
N VAL A 69 -3.35 5.91 3.96
CA VAL A 69 -1.91 6.01 4.20
C VAL A 69 -1.18 4.88 3.45
N PRO A 70 -0.25 5.18 2.53
CA PRO A 70 0.52 4.16 1.84
C PRO A 70 1.50 3.49 2.81
N VAL A 71 1.61 2.16 2.71
CA VAL A 71 2.52 1.36 3.55
C VAL A 71 3.40 0.49 2.67
N GLY A 72 4.71 0.68 2.77
CA GLY A 72 5.70 -0.25 2.23
C GLY A 72 5.84 -1.46 3.15
N VAL A 73 5.62 -2.67 2.60
CA VAL A 73 5.75 -3.92 3.34
C VAL A 73 7.03 -4.61 2.91
N LYS A 74 7.91 -4.94 3.86
CA LYS A 74 9.13 -5.72 3.56
C LYS A 74 8.71 -7.09 3.02
N ASP A 75 9.37 -7.53 1.96
CA ASP A 75 9.12 -8.81 1.26
C ASP A 75 9.52 -10.08 2.06
N ILE A 76 9.31 -10.05 3.37
CA ILE A 76 9.34 -11.20 4.29
C ILE A 76 8.00 -11.38 5.01
N PHE A 77 7.10 -10.39 4.89
CA PHE A 77 5.72 -10.49 5.35
C PHE A 77 4.87 -10.93 4.18
N HIS A 78 4.07 -11.97 4.38
CA HIS A 78 3.13 -12.43 3.37
C HIS A 78 1.98 -11.43 3.25
N VAL A 79 1.69 -11.04 2.00
CA VAL A 79 0.56 -10.18 1.64
C VAL A 79 -0.33 -10.99 0.72
N GLU A 80 -1.62 -11.08 1.05
CA GLU A 80 -2.57 -11.82 0.19
C GLU A 80 -2.58 -11.23 -1.23
N GLY A 81 -2.51 -12.10 -2.24
CA GLY A 81 -2.47 -11.69 -3.65
C GLY A 81 -1.09 -11.28 -4.19
N LEU A 82 -0.04 -11.29 -3.37
CA LEU A 82 1.33 -10.97 -3.79
C LEU A 82 2.33 -12.09 -3.46
N PRO A 83 3.26 -12.42 -4.36
CA PRO A 83 4.31 -13.40 -4.07
C PRO A 83 5.31 -12.83 -3.06
N THR A 84 5.69 -13.65 -2.08
CA THR A 84 6.83 -13.37 -1.19
C THR A 84 8.11 -13.96 -1.79
N ARG A 85 9.16 -13.15 -1.98
CA ARG A 85 10.46 -13.64 -2.51
C ARG A 85 11.55 -13.71 -1.44
N ALA A 86 11.40 -12.98 -0.34
CA ALA A 86 12.31 -12.98 0.80
C ALA A 86 13.78 -12.69 0.46
N GLY A 87 14.02 -11.96 -0.65
CA GLY A 87 15.36 -11.68 -1.15
C GLY A 87 16.18 -12.96 -1.43
N SER A 88 15.53 -14.01 -1.92
CA SER A 88 16.14 -15.32 -2.14
C SER A 88 15.89 -15.86 -3.55
N ASP A 89 16.69 -16.85 -3.95
CA ASP A 89 16.53 -17.57 -5.23
C ASP A 89 15.53 -18.75 -5.15
N LEU A 90 14.81 -18.89 -4.04
CA LEU A 90 13.81 -19.95 -3.89
C LEU A 90 12.55 -19.62 -4.71
N PRO A 91 11.87 -20.64 -5.24
CA PRO A 91 10.57 -20.43 -5.90
C PRO A 91 9.58 -19.75 -4.93
N PRO A 92 8.92 -18.64 -5.31
CA PRO A 92 8.01 -17.91 -4.43
C PRO A 92 6.86 -18.76 -3.91
N GLU A 93 6.46 -19.81 -4.62
CA GLU A 93 5.38 -20.72 -4.24
C GLU A 93 5.74 -21.58 -3.02
N VAL A 94 7.04 -21.72 -2.72
CA VAL A 94 7.54 -22.46 -1.53
C VAL A 94 7.63 -21.54 -0.31
N ILE A 95 7.74 -20.22 -0.51
CA ILE A 95 7.91 -19.23 0.55
C ILE A 95 6.59 -18.56 0.92
N THR A 96 5.76 -18.26 -0.08
CA THR A 96 4.51 -17.52 0.10
C THR A 96 3.54 -18.33 0.97
N GLY A 97 3.06 -17.71 2.04
CA GLY A 97 2.12 -18.30 2.98
C GLY A 97 0.87 -17.45 3.21
N GLU A 98 0.18 -17.74 4.31
CA GLU A 98 -0.98 -16.95 4.76
C GLU A 98 -0.57 -15.52 5.12
N GLU A 99 -1.48 -14.56 4.90
CA GLU A 99 -1.23 -13.14 5.18
C GLU A 99 -0.71 -12.92 6.62
N ALA A 100 0.35 -12.13 6.74
CA ALA A 100 0.93 -11.83 8.03
C ALA A 100 -0.04 -11.00 8.88
N THR A 101 -0.19 -11.33 10.16
CA THR A 101 -1.09 -10.62 11.09
C THR A 101 -0.83 -9.11 11.15
N ALA A 102 0.41 -8.68 10.97
CA ALA A 102 0.76 -7.25 10.91
C ALA A 102 0.15 -6.56 9.68
N VAL A 103 0.15 -7.21 8.52
CA VAL A 103 -0.46 -6.68 7.29
C VAL A 103 -1.97 -6.59 7.47
N THR A 104 -2.60 -7.64 7.99
CA THR A 104 -4.04 -7.63 8.29
C THR A 104 -4.41 -6.52 9.30
N ALA A 105 -3.58 -6.29 10.31
CA ALA A 105 -3.81 -5.21 11.28
C ALA A 105 -3.71 -3.83 10.63
N LEU A 106 -2.72 -3.60 9.77
CA LEU A 106 -2.55 -2.35 9.04
C LEU A 106 -3.68 -2.08 8.04
N ARG A 107 -4.16 -3.11 7.32
CA ARG A 107 -5.31 -2.99 6.41
C ARG A 107 -6.62 -2.62 7.12
N ARG A 108 -6.72 -2.87 8.43
CA ARG A 108 -7.90 -2.56 9.27
C ARG A 108 -7.76 -1.24 10.04
N ALA A 109 -6.58 -0.62 9.99
CA ALA A 109 -6.22 0.53 10.81
C ALA A 109 -6.55 1.87 10.13
#